data_AF-A0A8C9ENR2-F1
#
_entry.id   AF-A0A8C9ENR2-F1
#
_cell.length_a   1.000
_cell.length_b   1.000
_cell.length_c   1.000
_cell.angle_alpha   90.00
_cell.angle_beta   90.00
_cell.angle_gamma   90.00
#
_symmetry.space_group_name_H-M   'P 1'
#
loop_
_entity.id
_entity.type
_entity.pdbx_description
1 polymer ?
#
loop_
_entity_poly.entity_id
_entity_poly.type
_entity_poly.pdbx_seq_one_letter_code
_entity_poly.pdbx_strand_id
1 'polypeptide(L)'
;MATGVNRRPLRAMAARRAARGGTSPESSSKITSCQTHIRSAKPTLSKKQKALSFQLSARGHWSTWPAFAAGQTVLRNHKPCSAPEERTRSNKQALLTIPKPRHLEQLESYLRKELQTLDLTKGISQELKLQPYREIFEFFIDNFKTYKPLLSAIKNEYEATLAHQKETIRALEPLKAMVTTVSEECTQQILALQEKEKVEINTLKQEKYHLLKFIDNMKEEKSSLQTQVEHLQMSVAEEYTRYLQEYGARKLLLAKLNEMHNEQLNVKQHQVQVDKGEDVVKLTLALKMARQDLTKAQVKLNAMTAEYGDVVPRRDFESVEKKYSDLLQEMKTLRKDFDQLHEEYGTLLEIHRETAEERDSFFTQLQEAERSHTPRPNWAKCSEVIPGGVERWGCLAEGKSSDQLVDVLLEEIGTGLLKEMNVFRGWGKGDKVPVYLRYEGEVKNKKPTKEDVVNILKDIWKEKTALDRQVCHFSFPKALS
;
A
#
# COMPACT_ATOMS: atom_id res chain seq x y z
N MET A 1 33.41 19.39 61.67
CA MET A 1 32.33 20.10 62.38
C MET A 1 31.11 20.06 61.46
N ALA A 2 30.27 19.04 61.64
CA ALA A 2 28.94 19.13 62.30
C ALA A 2 27.89 19.75 61.34
N THR A 3 27.17 18.94 60.54
CA THR A 3 25.84 18.33 60.81
C THR A 3 24.73 19.37 60.93
N GLY A 4 23.79 19.46 59.99
CA GLY A 4 22.51 18.72 60.03
C GLY A 4 21.36 19.73 60.14
N VAL A 5 20.09 19.49 59.88
CA VAL A 5 19.24 18.37 59.42
C VAL A 5 17.90 19.07 59.10
N ASN A 6 17.23 18.72 58.00
CA ASN A 6 15.84 19.10 57.78
C ASN A 6 14.96 17.85 57.86
N ARG A 7 14.07 17.79 58.85
CA ARG A 7 13.11 16.70 59.06
C ARG A 7 11.79 17.06 58.37
N ARG A 8 11.22 16.10 57.65
CA ARG A 8 9.76 16.03 57.40
C ARG A 8 9.24 14.60 57.61
N PRO A 9 7.93 14.46 57.85
CA PRO A 9 7.39 13.45 58.74
C PRO A 9 6.85 12.21 58.02
N LEU A 10 6.76 11.15 58.81
CA LEU A 10 6.15 9.86 58.54
C LEU A 10 4.63 9.98 58.29
N ARG A 11 4.12 9.28 57.28
CA ARG A 11 2.73 8.80 57.26
C ARG A 11 2.70 7.30 56.94
N ALA A 12 1.89 6.63 57.74
CA ALA A 12 1.82 5.18 57.92
C ALA A 12 1.14 4.45 56.76
N MET A 13 1.65 3.25 56.44
CA MET A 13 0.94 2.22 55.71
C MET A 13 0.13 1.35 56.67
N ALA A 14 -1.14 1.12 56.34
CA ALA A 14 -1.94 0.03 56.88
C ALA A 14 -1.85 -1.17 55.93
N ALA A 15 -1.38 -2.30 56.45
CA ALA A 15 -1.34 -3.58 55.75
C ALA A 15 -2.63 -4.38 56.03
N ARG A 16 -3.18 -5.02 54.99
CA ARG A 16 -4.03 -6.21 55.16
C ARG A 16 -3.47 -7.36 54.32
N ARG A 17 -3.09 -8.41 55.03
CA ARG A 17 -2.76 -9.76 54.56
C ARG A 17 -4.01 -10.49 54.07
N ALA A 18 -3.86 -11.26 53.00
CA ALA A 18 -4.52 -12.57 52.84
C ALA A 18 -3.58 -13.48 52.03
N ALA A 19 -3.63 -14.77 52.33
CA ALA A 19 -2.60 -15.75 52.04
C ALA A 19 -3.12 -16.92 51.18
N ARG A 20 -2.14 -17.60 50.55
CA ARG A 20 -2.07 -19.03 50.15
C ARG A 20 -2.73 -19.52 48.85
N GLY A 21 -1.97 -20.45 48.24
CA GLY A 21 -2.32 -21.40 47.18
C GLY A 21 -1.71 -20.97 45.84
N GLY A 22 -0.61 -21.50 45.31
CA GLY A 22 -0.09 -22.86 45.39
C GLY A 22 -0.53 -23.62 44.16
N THR A 23 0.32 -23.68 43.12
CA THR A 23 0.59 -24.81 42.20
C THR A 23 1.44 -24.32 41.02
N SER A 24 2.62 -24.92 40.88
CA SER A 24 3.40 -24.93 39.63
C SER A 24 2.73 -25.91 38.64
N PRO A 25 2.96 -25.77 37.34
CA PRO A 25 3.77 -26.81 36.71
C PRO A 25 4.82 -26.30 35.72
N GLU A 26 5.87 -27.11 35.60
CA GLU A 26 6.90 -27.13 34.57
C GLU A 26 6.32 -27.16 33.15
N SER A 27 7.05 -26.59 32.18
CA SER A 27 7.22 -27.18 30.84
C SER A 27 8.35 -26.51 30.06
N SER A 28 9.50 -27.19 30.06
CA SER A 28 10.47 -27.37 28.97
C SER A 28 10.21 -26.65 27.64
N SER A 29 11.05 -25.66 27.28
CA SER A 29 11.25 -25.21 25.89
C SER A 29 12.50 -25.87 25.29
N LYS A 30 12.28 -26.90 24.46
CA LYS A 30 13.28 -27.43 23.53
C LYS A 30 13.37 -26.48 22.33
N ILE A 31 14.53 -25.84 22.19
CA ILE A 31 14.93 -25.12 20.98
C ILE A 31 15.15 -26.17 19.89
N THR A 32 14.34 -26.13 18.83
CA THR A 32 14.63 -26.88 17.60
C THR A 32 14.91 -25.85 16.50
N SER A 33 16.21 -25.71 16.22
CA SER A 33 16.75 -25.05 15.04
C SER A 33 16.30 -25.83 13.80
N CYS A 34 15.60 -25.17 12.89
CA CYS A 34 15.38 -25.68 11.54
C CYS A 34 16.02 -24.69 10.55
N GLN A 35 17.25 -25.01 10.16
CA GLN A 35 17.90 -24.50 8.97
C GLN A 35 17.14 -24.99 7.74
N THR A 36 16.64 -24.06 6.91
CA THR A 36 16.11 -24.39 5.59
C THR A 36 17.16 -24.00 4.54
N HIS A 37 17.92 -24.99 4.08
CA HIS A 37 18.75 -24.90 2.89
C HIS A 37 17.88 -24.71 1.65
N ILE A 38 17.93 -23.54 1.01
CA ILE A 38 17.39 -23.35 -0.34
C ILE A 38 18.49 -23.71 -1.33
N ARG A 39 18.37 -24.91 -1.91
CA ARG A 39 19.16 -25.34 -3.08
C ARG A 39 18.65 -24.64 -4.34
N SER A 40 19.54 -23.91 -4.98
CA SER A 40 19.39 -23.37 -6.33
C SER A 40 19.24 -24.49 -7.37
N ALA A 41 18.21 -24.43 -8.21
CA ALA A 41 18.15 -25.17 -9.47
C ALA A 41 17.59 -24.27 -10.58
N LYS A 42 18.46 -23.92 -11.54
CA LYS A 42 18.12 -23.23 -12.78
C LYS A 42 17.33 -24.16 -13.70
N PRO A 43 16.37 -23.65 -14.50
CA PRO A 43 15.99 -24.29 -15.76
C PRO A 43 16.56 -23.52 -16.95
N THR A 44 17.23 -24.29 -17.80
CA THR A 44 17.78 -23.97 -19.11
C THR A 44 16.73 -23.54 -20.14
N LEU A 45 17.10 -22.52 -20.92
CA LEU A 45 16.47 -22.03 -22.15
C LEU A 45 16.22 -23.13 -23.20
N SER A 46 15.05 -23.14 -23.84
CA SER A 46 14.84 -23.81 -25.13
C SER A 46 14.13 -22.92 -26.15
N LYS A 47 14.94 -22.47 -27.13
CA LYS A 47 14.69 -22.29 -28.57
C LYS A 47 13.33 -21.76 -29.07
N LYS A 48 13.45 -20.56 -29.65
CA LYS A 48 12.65 -19.96 -30.75
C LYS A 48 11.99 -21.00 -31.68
N GLN A 49 10.69 -20.86 -31.90
CA GLN A 49 10.04 -21.23 -33.16
C GLN A 49 9.41 -19.99 -33.80
N LYS A 50 9.66 -19.89 -35.11
CA LYS A 50 9.22 -18.84 -36.03
C LYS A 50 7.69 -18.79 -36.08
N ALA A 51 7.15 -17.57 -36.04
CA ALA A 51 5.81 -17.30 -36.55
C ALA A 51 5.77 -17.67 -38.05
N LEU A 52 4.97 -18.68 -38.40
CA LEU A 52 4.58 -18.92 -39.78
C LEU A 52 3.47 -17.91 -40.13
N SER A 53 3.75 -17.12 -41.14
CA SER A 53 2.76 -16.32 -41.87
C SER A 53 1.59 -17.19 -42.33
N PHE A 54 0.37 -16.86 -41.90
CA PHE A 54 -0.84 -17.34 -42.56
C PHE A 54 -0.89 -16.72 -43.97
N GLN A 55 -0.34 -17.43 -44.95
CA GLN A 55 -0.68 -17.19 -46.35
C GLN A 55 -2.14 -17.65 -46.53
N LEU A 56 -3.02 -16.69 -46.80
CA LEU A 56 -4.34 -16.95 -47.35
C LEU A 56 -4.17 -17.69 -48.69
N SER A 57 -4.35 -19.01 -48.66
CA SER A 57 -4.44 -19.81 -49.87
C SER A 57 -5.70 -19.41 -50.64
N ALA A 58 -5.51 -19.22 -51.94
CA ALA A 58 -6.51 -18.80 -52.91
C ALA A 58 -7.80 -19.63 -52.78
N ARG A 59 -8.89 -18.93 -52.47
CA ARG A 59 -10.25 -19.46 -52.45
C ARG A 59 -10.58 -19.98 -53.86
N GLY A 60 -10.60 -21.30 -54.01
CA GLY A 60 -11.05 -21.98 -55.22
C GLY A 60 -12.44 -21.50 -55.63
N HIS A 61 -12.59 -21.23 -56.92
CA HIS A 61 -13.79 -20.74 -57.57
C HIS A 61 -14.86 -21.86 -57.57
N TRP A 62 -15.97 -21.66 -56.86
CA TRP A 62 -17.12 -22.58 -56.93
C TRP A 62 -18.07 -22.08 -58.03
N SER A 63 -18.18 -22.86 -59.10
CA SER A 63 -19.11 -22.62 -60.21
C SER A 63 -20.56 -22.79 -59.76
N THR A 64 -21.34 -21.75 -59.98
CA THR A 64 -22.80 -21.64 -59.88
C THR A 64 -23.49 -22.71 -60.75
N TRP A 65 -24.50 -23.42 -60.21
CA TRP A 65 -25.80 -23.81 -60.83
C TRP A 65 -26.51 -24.94 -60.03
N PRO A 66 -27.86 -25.08 -60.08
CA PRO A 66 -28.75 -24.41 -61.02
C PRO A 66 -29.65 -23.30 -60.45
N ALA A 67 -29.84 -22.30 -61.30
CA ALA A 67 -30.65 -21.12 -61.11
C ALA A 67 -32.08 -21.35 -61.64
N PHE A 68 -33.10 -20.96 -60.86
CA PHE A 68 -34.36 -20.43 -61.37
C PHE A 68 -35.07 -19.62 -60.27
N ALA A 69 -35.84 -18.63 -60.72
CA ALA A 69 -36.66 -17.64 -60.00
C ALA A 69 -35.92 -16.43 -59.39
N ALA A 70 -35.95 -15.36 -60.17
CA ALA A 70 -35.53 -14.02 -59.83
C ALA A 70 -36.47 -13.32 -58.85
N GLY A 71 -35.87 -12.47 -58.01
CA GLY A 71 -36.41 -11.15 -57.68
C GLY A 71 -37.40 -11.04 -56.53
N GLN A 72 -36.93 -10.62 -55.36
CA GLN A 72 -37.29 -9.31 -54.80
C GLN A 72 -36.39 -8.95 -53.61
N THR A 73 -35.66 -7.87 -53.80
CA THR A 73 -35.02 -7.05 -52.76
C THR A 73 -36.07 -6.48 -51.81
N VAL A 74 -35.78 -6.39 -50.51
CA VAL A 74 -35.76 -5.13 -49.71
C VAL A 74 -35.50 -5.45 -48.23
N LEU A 75 -34.66 -4.60 -47.67
CA LEU A 75 -34.18 -4.53 -46.30
C LEU A 75 -35.16 -3.68 -45.47
N ARG A 76 -35.71 -4.19 -44.35
CA ARG A 76 -35.76 -3.49 -43.05
C ARG A 76 -36.62 -4.22 -41.99
N ASN A 77 -36.00 -4.31 -40.82
CA ASN A 77 -36.50 -4.55 -39.46
C ASN A 77 -37.95 -4.11 -39.18
N HIS A 78 -38.69 -4.88 -38.38
CA HIS A 78 -39.28 -4.50 -37.06
C HIS A 78 -40.17 -5.65 -36.48
N LYS A 79 -39.95 -5.97 -35.19
CA LYS A 79 -40.85 -6.69 -34.25
C LYS A 79 -41.92 -5.70 -33.70
N PRO A 80 -42.93 -6.13 -32.91
CA PRO A 80 -43.76 -7.34 -32.99
C PRO A 80 -45.28 -7.07 -32.75
N CYS A 81 -46.08 -8.13 -32.95
CA CYS A 81 -47.35 -8.45 -32.27
C CYS A 81 -48.59 -7.56 -32.42
N SER A 82 -49.59 -8.10 -33.12
CA SER A 82 -50.90 -8.47 -32.55
C SER A 82 -51.75 -9.25 -33.58
N ALA A 83 -52.38 -10.34 -33.14
CA ALA A 83 -53.47 -11.04 -33.84
C ALA A 83 -54.83 -10.39 -33.42
N PRO A 84 -56.02 -10.73 -33.98
CA PRO A 84 -56.40 -11.81 -34.90
C PRO A 84 -57.40 -11.39 -36.02
N GLU A 85 -57.96 -12.39 -36.71
CA GLU A 85 -59.24 -12.42 -37.47
C GLU A 85 -59.20 -12.51 -39.03
N GLU A 86 -59.51 -13.74 -39.46
CA GLU A 86 -60.51 -14.12 -40.47
C GLU A 86 -60.73 -13.26 -41.73
N ARG A 87 -60.38 -13.80 -42.91
CA ARG A 87 -61.34 -14.35 -43.89
C ARG A 87 -60.67 -14.76 -45.21
N THR A 88 -60.68 -16.07 -45.42
CA THR A 88 -61.03 -16.81 -46.64
C THR A 88 -60.99 -16.09 -48.00
N ARG A 89 -60.11 -16.55 -48.91
CA ARG A 89 -60.47 -16.99 -50.28
C ARG A 89 -59.35 -17.78 -50.96
N SER A 90 -59.70 -19.00 -51.35
CA SER A 90 -59.25 -19.78 -52.53
C SER A 90 -58.51 -18.98 -53.60
N ASN A 91 -57.47 -19.48 -54.29
CA ASN A 91 -57.39 -20.78 -54.93
C ASN A 91 -55.94 -21.00 -55.42
N LYS A 92 -55.40 -22.21 -55.17
CA LYS A 92 -54.41 -22.94 -55.98
C LYS A 92 -53.27 -22.14 -56.65
N GLN A 93 -52.11 -22.17 -56.01
CA GLN A 93 -50.87 -22.52 -56.71
C GLN A 93 -50.16 -23.62 -55.93
N ALA A 94 -50.13 -24.79 -56.57
CA ALA A 94 -49.42 -25.97 -56.14
C ALA A 94 -47.91 -25.66 -56.07
N LEU A 95 -47.42 -25.38 -54.86
CA LEU A 95 -46.05 -25.74 -54.53
C LEU A 95 -46.07 -27.24 -54.27
N LEU A 96 -45.40 -27.98 -55.15
CA LEU A 96 -45.21 -29.42 -55.06
C LEU A 96 -44.73 -29.78 -53.64
N THR A 97 -45.65 -30.25 -52.80
CA THR A 97 -45.34 -31.01 -51.60
C THR A 97 -44.77 -32.33 -52.08
N ILE A 98 -43.48 -32.34 -52.41
CA ILE A 98 -42.73 -33.59 -52.53
C ILE A 98 -42.93 -34.28 -51.17
N PRO A 99 -43.56 -35.46 -51.11
CA PRO A 99 -43.74 -36.17 -49.86
C PRO A 99 -42.36 -36.33 -49.25
N LYS A 100 -42.22 -35.98 -47.96
CA LYS A 100 -40.96 -36.19 -47.27
C LYS A 100 -40.57 -37.66 -47.45
N PRO A 101 -39.31 -37.96 -47.83
CA PRO A 101 -38.88 -39.34 -47.97
C PRO A 101 -39.15 -40.09 -46.67
N ARG A 102 -39.79 -41.26 -46.74
CA ARG A 102 -40.16 -42.06 -45.54
C ARG A 102 -38.97 -42.28 -44.59
N HIS A 103 -37.77 -42.39 -45.15
CA HIS A 103 -36.51 -42.55 -44.41
C HIS A 103 -36.16 -41.32 -43.56
N LEU A 104 -36.45 -40.11 -44.06
CA LEU A 104 -36.22 -38.86 -43.34
C LEU A 104 -37.24 -38.70 -42.18
N GLU A 105 -38.49 -39.08 -42.40
CA GLU A 105 -39.52 -39.07 -41.35
C GLU A 105 -39.18 -40.04 -40.21
N GLN A 106 -38.61 -41.21 -40.54
CA GLN A 106 -38.14 -42.18 -39.57
C GLN A 106 -36.98 -41.63 -38.73
N LEU A 107 -35.96 -41.02 -39.36
CA LEU A 107 -34.84 -40.38 -38.65
C LEU A 107 -35.30 -39.21 -37.76
N GLU A 108 -36.22 -38.38 -38.23
CA GLU A 108 -36.79 -37.28 -37.43
C GLU A 108 -37.67 -37.76 -36.26
N SER A 109 -38.36 -38.89 -36.44
CA SER A 109 -39.14 -39.50 -35.35
C SER A 109 -38.23 -40.14 -34.30
N TYR A 110 -37.11 -40.73 -34.72
CA TYR A 110 -36.08 -41.30 -33.86
C TYR A 110 -35.38 -40.19 -33.05
N LEU A 111 -34.97 -39.11 -33.70
CA LEU A 111 -34.38 -37.93 -33.05
C LEU A 111 -35.28 -37.38 -31.95
N ARG A 112 -36.57 -37.22 -32.24
CA ARG A 112 -37.54 -36.65 -31.31
C ARG A 112 -37.75 -37.54 -30.08
N LYS A 113 -37.71 -38.87 -30.25
CA LYS A 113 -37.82 -39.83 -29.15
C LYS A 113 -36.56 -39.80 -28.27
N GLU A 114 -35.37 -39.86 -28.87
CA GLU A 114 -34.09 -39.84 -28.15
C GLU A 114 -33.85 -38.49 -27.43
N LEU A 115 -34.31 -37.38 -27.99
CA LEU A 115 -34.24 -36.07 -27.31
C LEU A 115 -35.27 -35.92 -26.18
N GLN A 116 -36.40 -36.64 -26.24
CA GLN A 116 -37.41 -36.65 -25.17
C GLN A 116 -37.02 -37.54 -23.99
N THR A 117 -36.17 -38.54 -24.19
CA THR A 117 -35.65 -39.42 -23.14
C THR A 117 -34.45 -38.83 -22.38
N LEU A 118 -33.85 -37.75 -22.87
CA LEU A 118 -32.74 -37.06 -22.20
C LEU A 118 -33.26 -36.06 -21.16
N ASP A 119 -32.88 -36.25 -19.89
CA ASP A 119 -33.17 -35.31 -18.81
C ASP A 119 -32.33 -34.03 -18.95
N LEU A 120 -32.97 -32.93 -19.34
CA LEU A 120 -32.34 -31.62 -19.59
C LEU A 120 -31.96 -30.81 -18.33
N THR A 121 -32.07 -31.39 -17.13
CA THR A 121 -32.03 -30.65 -15.86
C THR A 121 -30.64 -30.41 -15.28
N LYS A 122 -29.58 -31.07 -15.78
CA LYS A 122 -28.18 -30.85 -15.34
C LYS A 122 -27.32 -30.24 -16.46
N GLY A 123 -26.37 -29.38 -16.10
CA GLY A 123 -25.53 -28.57 -17.01
C GLY A 123 -24.68 -29.31 -18.07
N ILE A 124 -24.74 -30.64 -18.14
CA ILE A 124 -24.15 -31.49 -19.21
C ILE A 124 -25.10 -31.58 -20.43
N SER A 125 -26.22 -30.85 -20.38
CA SER A 125 -27.36 -31.00 -21.27
C SER A 125 -27.12 -30.59 -22.72
N GLN A 126 -26.06 -29.85 -23.05
CA GLN A 126 -25.71 -29.57 -24.47
C GLN A 126 -24.86 -30.67 -25.10
N GLU A 127 -23.98 -31.30 -24.32
CA GLU A 127 -23.07 -32.32 -24.82
C GLU A 127 -23.80 -33.67 -25.02
N LEU A 128 -24.70 -34.00 -24.10
CA LEU A 128 -25.58 -35.17 -24.21
C LEU A 128 -26.58 -35.04 -25.36
N LYS A 129 -27.01 -33.82 -25.69
CA LYS A 129 -27.87 -33.56 -26.86
C LYS A 129 -27.16 -33.82 -28.17
N LEU A 130 -25.86 -33.58 -28.26
CA LEU A 130 -25.10 -33.77 -29.50
C LEU A 130 -25.02 -35.23 -29.92
N GLN A 131 -25.19 -36.17 -28.99
CA GLN A 131 -25.05 -37.61 -29.25
C GLN A 131 -26.13 -38.16 -30.21
N PRO A 132 -27.44 -37.97 -29.97
CA PRO A 132 -28.48 -38.33 -30.95
C PRO A 132 -28.30 -37.67 -32.32
N TYR A 133 -27.89 -36.40 -32.37
CA TYR A 133 -27.62 -35.71 -33.63
C TYR A 133 -26.43 -36.30 -34.38
N ARG A 134 -25.37 -36.70 -33.67
CA ARG A 134 -24.17 -37.32 -34.24
C ARG A 134 -24.48 -38.69 -34.83
N GLU A 135 -25.30 -39.48 -34.14
CA GLU A 135 -25.75 -40.81 -34.61
C GLU A 135 -26.63 -40.70 -35.86
N ILE A 136 -27.62 -39.80 -35.84
CA ILE A 136 -28.48 -39.56 -37.01
C ILE A 136 -27.71 -39.00 -38.20
N PHE A 137 -26.74 -38.12 -37.96
CA PHE A 137 -25.91 -37.59 -39.03
C PHE A 137 -25.02 -38.69 -39.63
N GLU A 138 -24.55 -39.65 -38.84
CA GLU A 138 -23.81 -40.81 -39.36
C GLU A 138 -24.68 -41.71 -40.21
N PHE A 139 -25.88 -42.06 -39.71
CA PHE A 139 -26.86 -42.79 -40.50
C PHE A 139 -27.21 -42.04 -41.80
N PHE A 140 -27.33 -40.71 -41.75
CA PHE A 140 -27.58 -39.90 -42.93
C PHE A 140 -26.42 -39.97 -43.93
N ILE A 141 -25.17 -39.80 -43.48
CA ILE A 141 -23.96 -39.86 -44.31
C ILE A 141 -23.80 -41.24 -44.97
N ASP A 142 -24.07 -42.32 -44.25
CA ASP A 142 -23.95 -43.68 -44.74
C ASP A 142 -24.86 -43.98 -45.94
N ASN A 143 -25.99 -43.27 -46.05
CA ASN A 143 -26.92 -43.38 -47.18
C ASN A 143 -26.42 -42.67 -48.46
N PHE A 144 -25.45 -41.75 -48.38
CA PHE A 144 -24.94 -40.99 -49.55
C PHE A 144 -23.63 -41.56 -50.11
N LYS A 145 -23.69 -42.51 -51.03
CA LYS A 145 -22.48 -43.18 -51.55
C LYS A 145 -21.46 -42.25 -52.23
N THR A 146 -21.90 -41.22 -52.94
CA THR A 146 -21.02 -40.31 -53.71
C THR A 146 -20.42 -39.17 -52.88
N TYR A 147 -21.16 -38.67 -51.89
CA TYR A 147 -20.76 -37.52 -51.07
C TYR A 147 -20.23 -37.92 -49.68
N LYS A 148 -20.32 -39.21 -49.32
CA LYS A 148 -19.84 -39.76 -48.05
C LYS A 148 -18.43 -39.33 -47.66
N PRO A 149 -17.40 -39.36 -48.53
CA PRO A 149 -16.05 -38.96 -48.15
C PRO A 149 -15.97 -37.49 -47.71
N LEU A 150 -16.68 -36.60 -48.42
CA LEU A 150 -16.71 -35.16 -48.10
C LEU A 150 -17.46 -34.89 -46.79
N LEU A 151 -18.65 -35.48 -46.63
CA LEU A 151 -19.45 -35.28 -45.41
C LEU A 151 -18.79 -35.89 -44.17
N SER A 152 -18.12 -37.04 -44.32
CA SER A 152 -17.33 -37.66 -43.25
C SER A 152 -16.11 -36.82 -42.90
N ALA A 153 -15.41 -36.25 -43.89
CA ALA A 153 -14.30 -35.33 -43.64
C ALA A 153 -14.75 -34.09 -42.87
N ILE A 154 -15.86 -33.47 -43.27
CA ILE A 154 -16.45 -32.33 -42.57
C ILE A 154 -16.82 -32.72 -41.13
N LYS A 155 -17.52 -33.86 -40.95
CA LYS A 155 -17.88 -34.38 -39.63
C LYS A 155 -16.63 -34.55 -38.76
N ASN A 156 -15.62 -35.26 -39.25
CA ASN A 156 -14.41 -35.59 -38.51
C ASN A 156 -13.65 -34.34 -38.05
N GLU A 157 -13.59 -33.27 -38.87
CA GLU A 157 -12.96 -32.00 -38.47
C GLU A 157 -13.69 -31.34 -37.29
N TYR A 158 -15.02 -31.33 -37.29
CA TYR A 158 -15.80 -30.80 -36.16
C TYR A 158 -15.65 -31.69 -34.92
N GLU A 159 -15.62 -33.01 -35.08
CA GLU A 159 -15.40 -33.94 -33.97
C GLU A 159 -14.01 -33.78 -33.35
N ALA A 160 -12.98 -33.63 -34.17
CA ALA A 160 -11.62 -33.36 -33.74
C ALA A 160 -11.52 -32.02 -32.99
N THR A 161 -12.18 -30.99 -33.51
CA THR A 161 -12.23 -29.66 -32.88
C THR A 161 -12.94 -29.71 -31.51
N LEU A 162 -14.08 -30.40 -31.43
CA LEU A 162 -14.79 -30.61 -30.17
C LEU A 162 -13.94 -31.38 -29.15
N ALA A 163 -13.24 -32.44 -29.58
CA ALA A 163 -12.34 -33.20 -28.72
C ALA A 163 -11.20 -32.32 -28.18
N HIS A 164 -10.60 -31.49 -29.04
CA HIS A 164 -9.56 -30.54 -28.64
C HIS A 164 -10.06 -29.51 -27.63
N GLN A 165 -11.29 -29.00 -27.79
CA GLN A 165 -11.91 -28.08 -26.84
C GLN A 165 -12.16 -28.75 -25.48
N LYS A 166 -12.65 -29.99 -25.46
CA LYS A 166 -12.83 -30.75 -24.20
C LYS A 166 -11.50 -30.96 -23.47
N GLU A 167 -10.45 -31.30 -24.20
CA GLU A 167 -9.13 -31.47 -23.61
C GLU A 167 -8.59 -30.15 -23.04
N THR A 168 -8.78 -29.05 -23.77
CA THR A 168 -8.44 -27.71 -23.29
C THR A 168 -9.19 -27.36 -22.00
N ILE A 169 -10.49 -27.66 -21.93
CA ILE A 169 -11.30 -27.43 -20.72
C ILE A 169 -10.76 -28.26 -19.55
N ARG A 170 -10.47 -29.55 -19.77
CA ARG A 170 -9.90 -30.43 -18.74
C ARG A 170 -8.54 -29.94 -18.24
N ALA A 171 -7.70 -29.42 -19.13
CA ALA A 171 -6.40 -28.86 -18.77
C ALA A 171 -6.51 -27.56 -17.94
N LEU A 172 -7.62 -26.82 -18.06
CA LEU A 172 -7.87 -25.60 -17.29
C LEU A 172 -8.45 -25.86 -15.88
N GLU A 173 -9.07 -27.02 -15.65
CA GLU A 173 -9.69 -27.39 -14.37
C GLU A 173 -8.70 -27.35 -13.18
N PRO A 174 -7.47 -27.92 -13.28
CA PRO A 174 -6.47 -27.84 -12.22
C PRO A 174 -6.02 -26.42 -11.92
N LEU A 175 -5.93 -25.57 -12.95
CA LEU A 175 -5.55 -24.16 -12.78
C LEU A 175 -6.63 -23.41 -12.00
N LYS A 176 -7.91 -23.67 -12.31
CA LYS A 176 -9.03 -23.11 -11.55
C LYS A 176 -9.00 -23.55 -10.07
N ALA A 177 -8.73 -24.83 -9.81
CA ALA A 177 -8.57 -25.35 -8.45
C ALA A 177 -7.37 -24.75 -7.69
N MET A 178 -6.25 -24.53 -8.39
CA MET A 178 -5.09 -23.86 -7.81
C MET A 178 -5.40 -22.40 -7.45
N VAL A 179 -6.08 -21.67 -8.34
CA VAL A 179 -6.50 -20.28 -8.08
C VAL A 179 -7.45 -20.20 -6.87
N THR A 180 -8.41 -21.13 -6.74
CA THR A 180 -9.29 -21.14 -5.55
C THR A 180 -8.50 -21.44 -4.28
N THR A 181 -7.56 -22.38 -4.32
CA THR A 181 -6.72 -22.73 -3.16
C THR A 181 -5.84 -21.55 -2.74
N VAL A 182 -5.15 -20.91 -3.67
CA VAL A 182 -4.32 -19.72 -3.39
C VAL A 182 -5.19 -18.55 -2.90
N SER A 183 -6.39 -18.38 -3.46
CA SER A 183 -7.34 -17.38 -2.96
C SER A 183 -7.74 -17.64 -1.51
N GLU A 184 -8.03 -18.90 -1.15
CA GLU A 184 -8.36 -19.31 0.21
C GLU A 184 -7.17 -19.09 1.16
N GLU A 185 -5.95 -19.46 0.76
CA GLU A 185 -4.73 -19.20 1.53
C GLU A 185 -4.51 -17.70 1.79
N CYS A 186 -4.65 -16.86 0.75
CA CYS A 186 -4.57 -15.41 0.89
C CYS A 186 -5.62 -14.88 1.87
N THR A 187 -6.87 -15.37 1.80
CA THR A 187 -7.92 -14.95 2.75
C THR A 187 -7.60 -15.38 4.18
N GLN A 188 -7.02 -16.57 4.37
CA GLN A 188 -6.60 -17.04 5.70
C GLN A 188 -5.46 -16.20 6.26
N GLN A 189 -4.48 -15.82 5.43
CA GLN A 189 -3.39 -14.92 5.84
C GLN A 189 -3.91 -13.54 6.25
N ILE A 190 -4.86 -12.97 5.49
CA ILE A 190 -5.49 -11.69 5.83
C ILE A 190 -6.20 -11.79 7.19
N LEU A 191 -6.98 -12.85 7.41
CA LEU A 191 -7.69 -13.04 8.68
C LEU A 191 -6.72 -13.23 9.87
N ALA A 192 -5.63 -13.96 9.67
CA ALA A 192 -4.61 -14.16 10.71
C ALA A 192 -3.92 -12.85 11.09
N LEU A 193 -3.60 -12.00 10.10
CA LEU A 193 -3.05 -10.67 10.34
C LEU A 193 -4.04 -9.77 11.08
N GLN A 194 -5.31 -9.77 10.67
CA GLN A 194 -6.35 -8.98 11.33
C GLN A 194 -6.54 -9.37 12.81
N GLU A 195 -6.49 -10.67 13.14
CA GLU A 195 -6.61 -11.10 14.54
C GLU A 195 -5.37 -10.69 15.34
N LYS A 196 -4.17 -10.79 14.76
CA LYS A 196 -2.93 -10.32 15.41
C LYS A 196 -3.01 -8.81 15.70
N GLU A 197 -3.40 -8.01 14.71
CA GLU A 197 -3.58 -6.55 14.86
C GLU A 197 -4.60 -6.23 15.95
N LYS A 198 -5.71 -6.95 16.00
CA LYS A 198 -6.75 -6.76 17.01
C LYS A 198 -6.25 -7.06 18.43
N VAL A 199 -5.46 -8.11 18.61
CA VAL A 199 -4.82 -8.43 19.89
C VAL A 199 -3.88 -7.29 20.30
N GLU A 200 -3.01 -6.84 19.39
CA GLU A 200 -2.07 -5.73 19.64
C GLU A 200 -2.78 -4.41 19.97
N ILE A 201 -3.84 -4.07 19.23
CA ILE A 201 -4.67 -2.89 19.53
C ILE A 201 -5.27 -2.99 20.94
N ASN A 202 -5.70 -4.18 21.36
CA ASN A 202 -6.28 -4.38 22.69
C ASN A 202 -5.23 -4.27 23.79
N THR A 203 -4.02 -4.80 23.61
CA THR A 203 -2.93 -4.66 24.59
C THR A 203 -2.51 -3.19 24.71
N LEU A 204 -2.32 -2.49 23.58
CA LEU A 204 -2.00 -1.06 23.57
C LEU A 204 -3.09 -0.21 24.23
N LYS A 205 -4.37 -0.56 24.04
CA LYS A 205 -5.49 0.10 24.73
C LYS A 205 -5.44 -0.10 26.25
N GLN A 206 -5.11 -1.30 26.71
CA GLN A 206 -4.97 -1.59 28.13
C GLN A 206 -3.80 -0.79 28.73
N GLU A 207 -2.64 -0.80 28.08
CA GLU A 207 -1.47 -0.03 28.50
C GLU A 207 -1.77 1.48 28.53
N LYS A 208 -2.43 2.01 27.50
CA LYS A 208 -2.88 3.41 27.49
C LYS A 208 -3.76 3.73 28.71
N TYR A 209 -4.71 2.85 29.05
CA TYR A 209 -5.55 3.04 30.22
C TYR A 209 -4.74 3.02 31.53
N HIS A 210 -3.80 2.07 31.65
CA HIS A 210 -2.90 1.99 32.80
C HIS A 210 -2.04 3.25 32.96
N LEU A 211 -1.46 3.75 31.87
CA LEU A 211 -0.64 4.96 31.88
C LEU A 211 -1.46 6.21 32.21
N LEU A 212 -2.68 6.33 31.68
CA LEU A 212 -3.58 7.44 32.03
C LEU A 212 -3.90 7.44 33.53
N LYS A 213 -4.24 6.28 34.10
CA LYS A 213 -4.49 6.15 35.53
C LYS A 213 -3.26 6.52 36.37
N PHE A 214 -2.06 6.15 35.91
CA PHE A 214 -0.82 6.52 36.58
C PHE A 214 -0.58 8.04 36.53
N ILE A 215 -0.80 8.67 35.38
CA ILE A 215 -0.70 10.13 35.22
C ILE A 215 -1.67 10.85 36.16
N ASP A 216 -2.91 10.37 36.27
CA ASP A 216 -3.90 10.98 37.15
C ASP A 216 -3.49 10.85 38.63
N ASN A 217 -3.02 9.68 39.06
CA ASN A 217 -2.47 9.51 40.42
C ASN A 217 -1.30 10.47 40.70
N MET A 218 -0.34 10.58 39.76
CA MET A 218 0.79 11.49 39.91
C MET A 218 0.36 12.97 39.95
N LYS A 219 -0.68 13.35 39.21
CA LYS A 219 -1.26 14.69 39.27
C LYS A 219 -1.95 14.97 40.61
N GLU A 220 -2.66 13.99 41.16
CA GLU A 220 -3.28 14.09 42.49
C GLU A 220 -2.21 14.23 43.59
N GLU A 221 -1.16 13.41 43.54
CA GLU A 221 -0.02 13.51 44.47
C GLU A 221 0.67 14.87 44.39
N LYS A 222 0.94 15.36 43.17
CA LYS A 222 1.51 16.70 42.95
C LYS A 222 0.62 17.78 43.56
N SER A 223 -0.70 17.69 43.34
CA SER A 223 -1.66 18.67 43.88
C SER A 223 -1.70 18.61 45.41
N SER A 224 -1.67 17.41 46.01
CA SER A 224 -1.60 17.23 47.46
C SER A 224 -0.32 17.81 48.07
N LEU A 225 0.83 17.56 47.45
CA LEU A 225 2.11 18.11 47.88
C LEU A 225 2.13 19.63 47.76
N GLN A 226 1.58 20.18 46.68
CA GLN A 226 1.45 21.61 46.47
C GLN A 226 0.61 22.25 47.60
N THR A 227 -0.54 21.68 47.96
CA THR A 227 -1.35 22.16 49.09
C THR A 227 -0.58 22.11 50.42
N GLN A 228 0.23 21.07 50.65
CA GLN A 228 1.07 20.99 51.85
C GLN A 228 2.17 22.06 51.86
N VAL A 229 2.76 22.36 50.70
CA VAL A 229 3.77 23.44 50.56
C VAL A 229 3.12 24.78 50.89
N GLU A 230 1.95 25.08 50.32
CA GLU A 230 1.22 26.32 50.57
C GLU A 230 0.85 26.48 52.05
N HIS A 231 0.35 25.42 52.68
CA HIS A 231 0.06 25.42 54.12
C HIS A 231 1.31 25.73 54.96
N LEU A 232 2.45 25.13 54.61
CA LEU A 232 3.69 25.34 55.36
C LEU A 232 4.30 26.71 55.11
N GLN A 233 4.15 27.26 53.91
CA GLN A 233 4.50 28.67 53.64
C GLN A 233 3.64 29.62 54.48
N MET A 234 2.33 29.38 54.56
CA MET A 234 1.41 30.17 55.39
C MET A 234 1.77 30.09 56.87
N SER A 235 1.99 28.88 57.39
CA SER A 235 2.42 28.66 58.78
C SER A 235 3.74 29.35 59.10
N VAL A 236 4.73 29.29 58.20
CA VAL A 236 6.00 30.01 58.38
C VAL A 236 5.77 31.52 58.42
N ALA A 237 4.94 32.08 57.52
CA ALA A 237 4.62 33.51 57.52
C ALA A 237 3.92 33.96 58.80
N GLU A 238 3.01 33.14 59.33
CA GLU A 238 2.35 33.38 60.62
C GLU A 238 3.34 33.37 61.80
N GLU A 239 4.24 32.39 61.85
CA GLU A 239 5.29 32.32 62.89
C GLU A 239 6.25 33.51 62.78
N TYR A 240 6.63 33.93 61.57
CA TYR A 240 7.44 35.14 61.36
C TYR A 240 6.73 36.39 61.88
N THR A 241 5.42 36.52 61.62
CA THR A 241 4.62 37.64 62.11
C THR A 241 4.55 37.65 63.64
N ARG A 242 4.33 36.48 64.25
CA ARG A 242 4.34 36.32 65.72
C ARG A 242 5.70 36.67 66.32
N TYR A 243 6.79 36.22 65.70
CA TYR A 243 8.15 36.57 66.13
C TYR A 243 8.39 38.09 66.11
N LEU A 244 7.96 38.79 65.06
CA LEU A 244 8.10 40.25 64.98
C LEU A 244 7.31 40.98 66.08
N GLN A 245 6.09 40.52 66.37
CA GLN A 245 5.27 41.07 67.46
C GLN A 245 5.95 40.87 68.83
N GLU A 246 6.43 39.65 69.11
CA GLU A 246 7.17 39.30 70.33
C GLU A 246 8.47 40.10 70.48
N TYR A 247 9.25 40.22 69.41
CA TYR A 247 10.46 41.02 69.37
C TYR A 247 10.17 42.50 69.67
N GLY A 248 9.11 43.05 69.08
CA GLY A 248 8.63 44.41 69.35
C GLY A 248 8.28 44.61 70.83
N ALA A 249 7.54 43.67 71.43
CA ALA A 249 7.18 43.70 72.85
C ALA A 249 8.42 43.63 73.77
N ARG A 250 9.37 42.73 73.48
CA ARG A 250 10.63 42.60 74.25
C ARG A 250 11.49 43.86 74.17
N LYS A 251 11.60 44.47 73.00
CA LYS A 251 12.34 45.72 72.82
C LYS A 251 11.75 46.84 73.68
N LEU A 252 10.42 46.93 73.75
CA LEU A 252 9.72 47.88 74.60
C LEU A 252 9.98 47.62 76.11
N LEU A 253 9.91 46.35 76.54
CA LEU A 253 10.19 45.96 77.93
C LEU A 253 11.64 46.25 78.35
N LEU A 254 12.62 45.96 77.49
CA LEU A 254 14.03 46.26 77.74
C LEU A 254 14.27 47.76 77.87
N ALA A 255 13.64 48.57 77.02
CA ALA A 255 13.71 50.02 77.14
C ALA A 255 13.17 50.48 78.51
N LYS A 256 12.06 49.91 78.98
CA LYS A 256 11.48 50.21 80.30
C LYS A 256 12.37 49.76 81.46
N LEU A 257 12.98 48.58 81.37
CA LEU A 257 13.90 48.07 82.39
C LEU A 257 15.17 48.91 82.50
N ASN A 258 15.75 49.33 81.37
CA ASN A 258 16.93 50.19 81.36
C ASN A 258 16.66 51.56 81.98
N GLU A 259 15.48 52.13 81.74
CA GLU A 259 15.01 53.34 82.41
C GLU A 259 15.02 53.14 83.95
N MET A 260 14.38 52.08 84.45
CA MET A 260 14.38 51.76 85.90
C MET A 260 15.76 51.45 86.47
N HIS A 261 16.65 50.81 85.70
CA HIS A 261 17.99 50.47 86.18
C HIS A 261 18.88 51.71 86.35
N ASN A 262 18.80 52.66 85.41
CA ASN A 262 19.49 53.94 85.53
C ASN A 262 19.03 54.71 86.78
N GLU A 263 17.75 54.62 87.13
CA GLU A 263 17.22 55.18 88.39
C GLU A 263 17.83 54.50 89.63
N GLN A 264 18.03 53.18 89.60
CA GLN A 264 18.62 52.42 90.73
C GLN A 264 20.12 52.56 90.89
N LEU A 265 20.89 52.70 89.79
CA LEU A 265 22.34 52.89 89.86
C LEU A 265 22.72 54.20 90.53
N ASN A 266 21.89 55.24 90.39
CA ASN A 266 22.02 56.47 91.18
C ASN A 266 21.91 56.22 92.70
N VAL A 267 21.25 55.13 93.13
CA VAL A 267 21.02 54.81 94.55
C VAL A 267 22.12 53.92 95.16
N LYS A 268 22.78 53.07 94.36
CA LYS A 268 23.67 51.99 94.86
C LYS A 268 25.17 52.30 94.90
N GLN A 269 25.63 53.49 94.53
CA GLN A 269 27.04 53.90 94.66
C GLN A 269 27.56 54.05 96.11
N HIS A 270 26.81 53.65 97.14
CA HIS A 270 27.09 54.00 98.55
C HIS A 270 27.65 52.90 99.45
N GLN A 271 27.95 51.67 99.00
CA GLN A 271 28.56 50.74 99.95
C GLN A 271 29.50 49.68 99.36
N VAL A 272 30.70 49.73 99.95
CA VAL A 272 31.94 49.02 99.69
C VAL A 272 31.83 47.52 99.95
N GLN A 273 32.64 46.76 99.22
CA GLN A 273 32.91 45.33 99.34
C GLN A 273 34.44 45.25 99.56
N VAL A 274 35.03 44.41 100.41
CA VAL A 274 35.44 43.01 100.18
C VAL A 274 36.58 42.74 101.19
N ASP A 275 36.71 41.53 101.74
CA ASP A 275 37.92 40.65 101.70
C ASP A 275 37.81 39.56 102.76
N LYS A 276 37.79 38.27 102.37
CA LYS A 276 38.88 37.36 101.92
C LYS A 276 39.81 36.92 103.05
N GLY A 277 39.98 35.61 103.15
CA GLY A 277 40.97 34.94 103.97
C GLY A 277 40.81 33.43 103.86
N GLU A 278 41.36 32.81 102.82
CA GLU A 278 41.40 31.36 102.64
C GLU A 278 42.85 30.87 102.77
N ASP A 279 43.12 29.88 103.65
CA ASP A 279 44.24 28.95 103.43
C ASP A 279 44.17 27.55 104.09
N VAL A 280 43.12 27.25 104.87
CA VAL A 280 42.63 25.86 105.05
C VAL A 280 41.43 25.61 104.15
N VAL A 281 40.65 26.67 103.96
CA VAL A 281 39.54 26.74 103.01
C VAL A 281 39.99 26.33 101.62
N LYS A 282 41.18 26.75 101.13
CA LYS A 282 41.67 26.39 99.79
C LYS A 282 41.84 24.89 99.56
N LEU A 283 42.27 24.15 100.58
CA LEU A 283 42.49 22.70 100.45
C LEU A 283 41.15 21.94 100.54
N THR A 284 40.28 22.33 101.46
CA THR A 284 38.88 21.86 101.46
C THR A 284 38.14 22.27 100.19
N LEU A 285 38.48 23.42 99.61
CA LEU A 285 37.95 23.94 98.36
C LEU A 285 38.47 23.09 97.20
N ALA A 286 39.75 22.72 97.16
CA ALA A 286 40.29 21.82 96.15
C ALA A 286 39.64 20.42 96.21
N LEU A 287 39.48 19.83 97.39
CA LEU A 287 38.74 18.56 97.57
C LEU A 287 37.28 18.70 97.14
N LYS A 288 36.64 19.82 97.51
CA LYS A 288 35.27 20.15 97.12
C LYS A 288 35.16 20.36 95.61
N MET A 289 36.14 20.98 94.98
CA MET A 289 36.24 21.18 93.54
C MET A 289 36.44 19.84 92.83
N ALA A 290 37.31 18.96 93.32
CA ALA A 290 37.48 17.61 92.77
C ALA A 290 36.20 16.77 92.86
N ARG A 291 35.48 16.83 93.99
CA ARG A 291 34.16 16.18 94.13
C ARG A 291 33.11 16.83 93.23
N GLN A 292 33.13 18.15 93.09
CA GLN A 292 32.25 18.86 92.17
C GLN A 292 32.54 18.50 90.71
N ASP A 293 33.80 18.36 90.33
CA ASP A 293 34.20 18.03 88.97
C ASP A 293 33.87 16.58 88.63
N LEU A 294 34.00 15.65 89.59
CA LEU A 294 33.46 14.30 89.46
C LEU A 294 31.95 14.34 89.22
N THR A 295 31.20 15.11 90.02
CA THR A 295 29.76 15.24 89.84
C THR A 295 29.41 15.90 88.51
N LYS A 296 30.15 16.93 88.08
CA LYS A 296 29.96 17.55 86.76
C LYS A 296 30.23 16.57 85.63
N ALA A 297 31.28 15.75 85.74
CA ALA A 297 31.59 14.72 84.76
C ALA A 297 30.53 13.64 84.73
N GLN A 298 30.03 13.20 85.89
CA GLN A 298 28.94 12.23 86.00
C GLN A 298 27.63 12.80 85.43
N VAL A 299 27.31 14.06 85.73
CA VAL A 299 26.16 14.76 85.17
C VAL A 299 26.31 14.91 83.65
N LYS A 300 27.50 15.23 83.13
CA LYS A 300 27.76 15.32 81.69
C LYS A 300 27.67 13.96 81.00
N LEU A 301 28.12 12.89 81.66
CA LEU A 301 27.99 11.52 81.17
C LEU A 301 26.51 11.10 81.14
N ASN A 302 25.77 11.39 82.22
CA ASN A 302 24.34 11.15 82.28
C ASN A 302 23.57 12.00 81.28
N ALA A 303 23.97 13.26 81.06
CA ALA A 303 23.41 14.14 80.06
C ALA A 303 23.69 13.61 78.66
N MET A 304 24.92 13.22 78.31
CA MET A 304 25.21 12.55 77.04
C MET A 304 24.44 11.23 76.90
N THR A 305 24.33 10.43 77.95
CA THR A 305 23.59 9.17 77.91
C THR A 305 22.09 9.40 77.71
N ALA A 306 21.52 10.43 78.32
CA ALA A 306 20.13 10.83 78.12
C ALA A 306 19.91 11.48 76.74
N GLU A 307 20.86 12.30 76.29
CA GLU A 307 20.86 12.97 74.99
C GLU A 307 21.00 11.97 73.85
N TYR A 308 21.81 10.91 73.99
CA TYR A 308 22.07 9.89 72.96
C TYR A 308 21.25 8.61 73.12
N GLY A 309 20.63 8.38 74.28
CA GLY A 309 19.83 7.18 74.56
C GLY A 309 18.56 7.07 73.71
N ASP A 310 18.05 8.20 73.20
CA ASP A 310 16.81 8.29 72.41
C ASP A 310 17.04 8.71 70.94
N VAL A 311 18.29 8.83 70.48
CA VAL A 311 18.55 9.49 69.19
C VAL A 311 18.24 8.59 68.00
N VAL A 312 18.46 7.28 68.10
CA VAL A 312 17.90 6.27 67.18
C VAL A 312 17.91 4.91 67.90
N PRO A 313 16.74 4.29 68.17
CA PRO A 313 16.69 2.90 68.61
C PRO A 313 17.45 2.01 67.63
N ARG A 314 18.34 1.14 68.12
CA ARG A 314 19.14 0.23 67.28
C ARG A 314 18.31 -0.54 66.24
N ARG A 315 17.07 -0.89 66.61
CA ARG A 315 16.07 -1.51 65.73
C ARG A 315 15.74 -0.64 64.51
N ASP A 316 15.59 0.67 64.68
CA ASP A 316 15.26 1.58 63.60
C ASP A 316 16.45 1.76 62.67
N PHE A 317 17.67 1.85 63.21
CA PHE A 317 18.91 1.85 62.42
C PHE A 317 19.03 0.59 61.56
N GLU A 318 18.94 -0.60 62.18
CA GLU A 318 19.00 -1.88 61.47
C GLU A 318 17.87 -2.00 60.42
N SER A 319 16.69 -1.45 60.70
CA SER A 319 15.58 -1.43 59.73
C SER A 319 15.86 -0.53 58.52
N VAL A 320 16.51 0.62 58.72
CA VAL A 320 16.88 1.55 57.65
C VAL A 320 18.05 0.99 56.85
N GLU A 321 19.04 0.40 57.51
CA GLU A 321 20.17 -0.27 56.87
C GLU A 321 19.72 -1.43 55.99
N LYS A 322 18.75 -2.23 56.47
CA LYS A 322 18.12 -3.27 55.65
C LYS A 322 17.42 -2.69 54.43
N LYS A 323 16.57 -1.67 54.59
CA LYS A 323 15.89 -1.01 53.47
C LYS A 323 16.87 -0.42 52.45
N TYR A 324 17.97 0.18 52.93
CA TYR A 324 19.02 0.69 52.06
C TYR A 324 19.69 -0.44 51.27
N SER A 325 19.97 -1.57 51.91
CA SER A 325 20.56 -2.75 51.27
C SER A 325 19.61 -3.35 50.22
N ASP A 326 18.33 -3.48 50.54
CA ASP A 326 17.29 -3.96 49.62
C ASP A 326 17.17 -3.02 48.40
N LEU A 327 17.08 -1.70 48.64
CA LEU A 327 17.00 -0.69 47.57
C LEU A 327 18.28 -0.68 46.70
N LEU A 328 19.45 -0.88 47.31
CA LEU A 328 20.71 -0.97 46.57
C LEU A 328 20.73 -2.21 45.67
N GLN A 329 20.15 -3.32 46.12
CA GLN A 329 20.02 -4.54 45.31
C GLN A 329 19.05 -4.32 44.14
N GLU A 330 17.89 -3.70 44.38
CA GLU A 330 16.92 -3.34 43.35
C GLU A 330 17.53 -2.38 42.30
N MET A 331 18.29 -1.38 42.73
CA MET A 331 19.00 -0.48 41.81
C MET A 331 20.02 -1.22 40.94
N LYS A 332 20.70 -2.24 41.50
CA LYS A 332 21.64 -3.07 40.76
C LYS A 332 20.94 -3.98 39.76
N THR A 333 19.79 -4.55 40.09
CA THR A 333 19.01 -5.37 39.14
C THR A 333 18.47 -4.49 38.01
N LEU A 334 17.86 -3.35 38.35
CA LEU A 334 17.28 -2.46 37.35
C LEU A 334 18.34 -1.90 36.39
N ARG A 335 19.56 -1.64 36.89
CA ARG A 335 20.68 -1.26 36.04
C ARG A 335 21.05 -2.37 35.05
N LYS A 336 21.15 -3.62 35.50
CA LYS A 336 21.42 -4.76 34.61
C LYS A 336 20.34 -4.93 33.56
N ASP A 337 19.07 -4.79 33.94
CA ASP A 337 17.94 -4.91 33.03
C ASP A 337 17.97 -3.79 31.97
N PHE A 338 18.34 -2.57 32.38
CA PHE A 338 18.53 -1.44 31.46
C PHE A 338 19.70 -1.68 30.50
N ASP A 339 20.83 -2.16 31.01
CA ASP A 339 22.00 -2.49 30.18
C ASP A 339 21.65 -3.59 29.17
N GLN A 340 20.91 -4.63 29.59
CA GLN A 340 20.42 -5.68 28.70
C GLN A 340 19.48 -5.13 27.62
N LEU A 341 18.49 -4.32 27.99
CA LEU A 341 17.55 -3.73 27.05
C LEU A 341 18.26 -2.82 26.04
N HIS A 342 19.28 -2.09 26.47
CA HIS A 342 20.11 -1.27 25.61
C HIS A 342 20.87 -2.11 24.57
N GLU A 343 21.46 -3.24 24.96
CA GLU A 343 22.10 -4.17 24.04
C GLU A 343 21.11 -4.79 23.06
N GLU A 344 19.94 -5.25 23.53
CA GLU A 344 18.88 -5.78 22.68
C GLU A 344 18.41 -4.75 21.64
N TYR A 345 18.21 -3.50 22.07
CA TYR A 345 17.88 -2.40 21.16
C TYR A 345 18.97 -2.16 20.12
N GLY A 346 20.25 -2.21 20.52
CA GLY A 346 21.39 -2.14 19.60
C GLY A 346 21.36 -3.25 18.55
N THR A 347 21.09 -4.50 18.96
CA THR A 347 20.98 -5.63 18.01
C THR A 347 19.81 -5.47 17.04
N LEU A 348 18.67 -4.95 17.52
CA LEU A 348 17.49 -4.73 16.68
C LEU A 348 17.74 -3.64 15.63
N LEU A 349 18.44 -2.56 16.00
CA LEU A 349 18.85 -1.53 15.05
C LEU A 349 19.74 -2.09 13.95
N GLU A 350 20.67 -2.98 14.31
CA GLU A 350 21.59 -3.60 13.35
C GLU A 350 20.83 -4.51 12.37
N ILE A 351 19.93 -5.36 12.88
CA ILE A 351 19.07 -6.21 12.02
C ILE A 351 18.23 -5.36 11.07
N HIS A 352 17.67 -4.25 11.56
CA HIS A 352 16.88 -3.34 10.72
C HIS A 352 17.75 -2.70 9.62
N ARG A 353 18.98 -2.30 9.95
CA ARG A 353 19.95 -1.78 8.97
C ARG A 353 20.25 -2.82 7.89
N GLU A 354 20.58 -4.05 8.28
CA GLU A 354 20.86 -5.15 7.34
C GLU A 354 19.66 -5.47 6.46
N THR A 355 18.45 -5.56 7.04
CA THR A 355 17.21 -5.82 6.29
C THR A 355 16.94 -4.73 5.25
N ALA A 356 17.22 -3.46 5.58
CA ALA A 356 17.08 -2.35 4.64
C ALA A 356 18.08 -2.46 3.48
N GLU A 357 19.33 -2.84 3.77
CA GLU A 357 20.36 -3.07 2.76
C GLU A 357 20.01 -4.26 1.85
N GLU A 358 19.52 -5.36 2.41
CA GLU A 358 19.04 -6.50 1.64
C GLU A 358 17.89 -6.10 0.71
N ARG A 359 16.88 -5.38 1.22
CA ARG A 359 15.77 -4.85 0.43
C ARG A 359 16.28 -4.00 -0.74
N ASP A 360 17.20 -3.07 -0.49
CA ASP A 360 17.73 -2.18 -1.52
C ASP A 360 18.54 -2.94 -2.57
N SER A 361 19.26 -3.99 -2.13
CA SER A 361 19.97 -4.91 -3.01
C SER A 361 19.00 -5.69 -3.91
N PHE A 362 17.89 -6.20 -3.37
CA PHE A 362 16.86 -6.90 -4.14
C PHE A 362 16.14 -5.97 -5.12
N PHE A 363 15.83 -4.75 -4.70
CA PHE A 363 15.26 -3.74 -5.59
C PHE A 363 16.17 -3.45 -6.79
N THR A 364 17.47 -3.30 -6.55
CA THR A 364 18.46 -3.09 -7.60
C THR A 364 18.53 -4.30 -8.55
N GLN A 365 18.54 -5.53 -8.01
CA GLN A 365 18.53 -6.76 -8.81
C GLN A 365 17.26 -6.90 -9.65
N LEU A 366 16.09 -6.57 -9.10
CA LEU A 366 14.82 -6.57 -9.85
C LEU A 366 14.86 -5.56 -10.99
N GLN A 367 15.34 -4.34 -10.73
CA GLN A 367 15.46 -3.31 -11.76
C GLN A 367 16.41 -3.76 -12.89
N GLU A 368 17.51 -4.43 -12.56
CA GLU A 368 18.44 -4.97 -13.56
C GLU A 368 17.81 -6.12 -14.35
N ALA A 369 17.07 -7.00 -13.68
CA ALA A 369 16.33 -8.08 -14.34
C ALA A 369 15.27 -7.50 -15.31
N GLU A 370 14.49 -6.50 -14.91
CA GLU A 370 13.52 -5.80 -15.77
C GLU A 370 14.18 -5.19 -17.02
N ARG A 371 15.34 -4.54 -16.84
CA ARG A 371 16.15 -4.04 -17.97
C ARG A 371 16.60 -5.16 -18.90
N SER A 372 16.91 -6.34 -18.36
CA SER A 372 17.33 -7.51 -19.16
C SER A 372 16.17 -8.18 -19.91
N HIS A 373 14.93 -8.11 -19.40
CA HIS A 373 13.74 -8.72 -19.99
C HIS A 373 13.18 -7.97 -21.21
N THR A 374 13.54 -6.69 -21.37
CA THR A 374 13.20 -5.89 -22.56
C THR A 374 14.47 -5.60 -23.35
N PRO A 375 14.82 -6.39 -24.38
CA PRO A 375 15.99 -6.10 -25.21
C PRO A 375 15.82 -4.70 -25.81
N ARG A 376 16.62 -3.75 -25.33
CA ARG A 376 16.52 -2.35 -25.76
C ARG A 376 16.73 -2.30 -27.28
N PRO A 377 15.87 -1.58 -28.03
CA PRO A 377 16.06 -1.44 -29.46
C PRO A 377 17.46 -0.92 -29.78
N ASN A 378 18.10 -1.47 -30.82
CA ASN A 378 19.38 -0.95 -31.27
C ASN A 378 19.15 0.38 -32.02
N TRP A 379 19.18 1.48 -31.26
CA TRP A 379 18.99 2.83 -31.76
C TRP A 379 20.04 3.26 -32.79
N ALA A 380 21.20 2.60 -32.88
CA ALA A 380 22.19 2.92 -33.90
C ALA A 380 21.65 2.68 -35.32
N LYS A 381 20.74 1.71 -35.49
CA LYS A 381 20.11 1.40 -36.80
C LYS A 381 19.20 2.52 -37.31
N CYS A 382 18.70 3.38 -36.42
CA CYS A 382 17.80 4.47 -36.80
C CYS A 382 18.51 5.53 -37.66
N SER A 383 19.83 5.64 -37.55
CA SER A 383 20.65 6.50 -38.42
C SER A 383 20.59 6.11 -39.90
N GLU A 384 20.28 4.85 -40.23
CA GLU A 384 20.17 4.37 -41.61
C GLU A 384 18.85 4.81 -42.27
N VAL A 385 17.81 5.05 -41.46
CA VAL A 385 16.44 5.33 -41.92
C VAL A 385 16.13 6.83 -41.92
N ILE A 386 16.81 7.61 -41.06
CA ILE A 386 16.53 9.03 -40.89
C ILE A 386 17.34 9.88 -41.87
N PRO A 387 16.72 10.84 -42.58
CA PRO A 387 17.44 11.76 -43.46
C PRO A 387 18.42 12.61 -42.65
N GLY A 388 19.70 12.58 -43.06
CA GLY A 388 20.81 13.23 -42.35
C GLY A 388 21.76 12.25 -41.64
N GLY A 389 21.48 10.95 -41.65
CA GLY A 389 22.44 9.90 -41.28
C GLY A 389 22.85 9.89 -39.79
N VAL A 390 24.03 9.35 -39.53
CA VAL A 390 24.58 9.13 -38.17
C VAL A 390 24.75 10.43 -37.39
N GLU A 391 25.25 11.49 -38.03
CA GLU A 391 25.51 12.79 -37.41
C GLU A 391 24.21 13.43 -36.88
N ARG A 392 23.18 13.51 -37.72
CA ARG A 392 21.91 14.11 -37.32
C ARG A 392 21.17 13.26 -36.28
N TRP A 393 21.21 11.94 -36.43
CA TRP A 393 20.65 11.03 -35.43
C TRP A 393 21.39 11.13 -34.09
N GLY A 394 22.72 11.28 -34.11
CA GLY A 394 23.53 11.53 -32.92
C GLY A 394 23.06 12.75 -32.14
N CYS A 395 22.94 13.90 -32.82
CA CYS A 395 22.42 15.14 -32.21
C CYS A 395 20.98 14.99 -31.70
N LEU A 396 20.13 14.25 -32.42
CA LEU A 396 18.75 14.02 -32.01
C LEU A 396 18.62 13.04 -30.85
N ALA A 397 19.56 12.10 -30.71
CA ALA A 397 19.53 11.05 -29.70
C ALA A 397 20.28 11.41 -28.42
N GLU A 398 21.18 12.41 -28.49
CA GLU A 398 21.98 12.85 -27.37
C GLU A 398 21.13 13.29 -26.17
N GLY A 399 21.41 12.71 -25.01
CA GLY A 399 20.72 13.01 -23.75
C GLY A 399 19.28 12.49 -23.61
N LYS A 400 18.74 11.76 -24.61
CA LYS A 400 17.35 11.26 -24.58
C LYS A 400 17.23 9.82 -24.08
N SER A 401 16.14 9.55 -23.36
CA SER A 401 15.79 8.19 -22.92
C SER A 401 15.23 7.34 -24.06
N SER A 402 15.20 6.02 -23.89
CA SER A 402 14.72 5.10 -24.93
C SER A 402 13.30 5.38 -25.39
N ASP A 403 12.45 5.83 -24.47
CA ASP A 403 11.04 6.15 -24.72
C ASP A 403 10.92 7.44 -25.53
N GLN A 404 11.66 8.48 -25.11
CA GLN A 404 11.75 9.75 -25.83
C GLN A 404 12.34 9.59 -27.25
N LEU A 405 13.23 8.61 -27.46
CA LEU A 405 13.74 8.31 -28.80
C LEU A 405 12.66 7.72 -29.73
N VAL A 406 11.66 7.03 -29.18
CA VAL A 406 10.50 6.54 -29.97
C VAL A 406 9.73 7.72 -30.51
N ASP A 407 9.42 8.71 -29.67
CA ASP A 407 8.66 9.90 -30.07
C ASP A 407 9.41 10.70 -31.15
N VAL A 408 10.71 10.92 -30.96
CA VAL A 408 11.55 11.60 -31.96
C VAL A 408 11.56 10.85 -33.29
N LEU A 409 11.61 9.51 -33.25
CA LEU A 409 11.59 8.69 -34.45
C LEU A 409 10.23 8.73 -35.16
N LEU A 410 9.13 8.73 -34.40
CA LEU A 410 7.78 8.88 -34.93
C LEU A 410 7.56 10.25 -35.57
N GLU A 411 8.11 11.31 -34.98
CA GLU A 411 8.08 12.66 -35.54
C GLU A 411 8.90 12.75 -36.84
N GLU A 412 10.13 12.24 -36.86
CA GLU A 412 11.01 12.33 -38.03
C GLU A 412 10.47 11.52 -39.23
N ILE A 413 10.02 10.28 -38.98
CA ILE A 413 9.42 9.44 -40.04
C ILE A 413 8.05 9.99 -40.44
N GLY A 414 7.21 10.38 -39.48
CA GLY A 414 5.86 10.88 -39.72
C GLY A 414 5.87 12.21 -40.48
N THR A 415 6.79 13.12 -40.17
CA THR A 415 6.89 14.43 -40.82
C THR A 415 7.50 14.33 -42.21
N GLY A 416 8.47 13.42 -42.43
CA GLY A 416 9.03 13.14 -43.75
C GLY A 416 8.00 12.61 -44.74
N LEU A 417 7.24 11.58 -44.34
CA LEU A 417 6.24 10.93 -45.18
C LEU A 417 5.06 11.86 -45.54
N LEU A 418 4.63 12.70 -44.59
CA LEU A 418 3.53 13.64 -44.80
C LEU A 418 3.93 14.85 -45.66
N LYS A 419 5.19 15.30 -45.60
CA LYS A 419 5.68 16.41 -46.45
C LYS A 419 5.81 15.99 -47.91
N GLU A 420 6.35 14.80 -48.19
CA GLU A 420 6.48 14.28 -49.56
C GLU A 420 5.12 14.06 -50.24
N MET A 421 4.07 13.73 -49.48
CA MET A 421 2.75 13.42 -50.04
C MET A 421 1.89 14.65 -50.39
N ASN A 422 2.32 15.85 -50.00
CA ASN A 422 1.54 17.10 -50.17
C ASN A 422 2.14 18.06 -51.21
N VAL A 423 3.36 17.81 -51.70
CA VAL A 423 4.07 18.70 -52.63
C VAL A 423 4.83 17.88 -53.68
N PHE A 424 4.66 18.21 -54.96
CA PHE A 424 5.42 17.65 -56.06
C PHE A 424 6.48 18.65 -56.54
N ARG A 425 7.67 18.17 -56.91
CA ARG A 425 8.68 19.02 -57.56
C ARG A 425 8.40 19.09 -59.06
N GLY A 426 8.23 20.30 -59.59
CA GLY A 426 8.02 20.55 -61.02
C GLY A 426 9.22 20.11 -61.86
N TRP A 427 8.97 19.64 -63.09
CA TRP A 427 9.98 19.02 -63.96
C TRP A 427 10.81 20.03 -64.77
N GLY A 428 10.60 21.33 -64.54
CA GLY A 428 11.31 22.42 -65.21
C GLY A 428 10.66 22.88 -66.52
N LYS A 429 11.23 23.92 -67.14
CA LYS A 429 10.71 24.55 -68.38
C LYS A 429 11.43 24.10 -69.66
N GLY A 430 12.23 23.03 -69.59
CA GLY A 430 12.98 22.53 -70.74
C GLY A 430 12.07 21.99 -71.84
N ASP A 431 12.57 21.98 -73.08
CA ASP A 431 11.77 21.53 -74.24
C ASP A 431 11.40 20.04 -74.21
N LYS A 432 12.06 19.26 -73.33
CA LYS A 432 11.75 17.85 -73.05
C LYS A 432 10.52 17.65 -72.17
N VAL A 433 9.99 18.70 -71.54
CA VAL A 433 8.80 18.63 -70.68
C VAL A 433 7.57 19.03 -71.52
N PRO A 434 6.46 18.27 -71.50
CA PRO A 434 5.24 18.65 -72.20
C PRO A 434 4.77 20.05 -71.81
N VAL A 435 4.30 20.85 -72.76
CA VAL A 435 3.99 22.28 -72.57
C VAL A 435 3.08 22.53 -71.37
N TYR A 436 2.10 21.66 -71.15
CA TYR A 436 1.12 21.73 -70.04
C TYR A 436 1.65 21.25 -68.68
N LEU A 437 2.86 20.69 -68.61
CA LEU A 437 3.55 20.28 -67.37
C LEU A 437 4.80 21.11 -67.07
N ARG A 438 5.12 22.11 -67.90
CA ARG A 438 6.26 23.01 -67.69
C ARG A 438 5.98 23.93 -66.51
N TYR A 439 6.47 23.52 -65.34
CA TYR A 439 6.43 24.31 -64.13
C TYR A 439 7.76 24.17 -63.39
N GLU A 440 8.24 25.29 -62.86
CA GLU A 440 9.51 25.39 -62.16
C GLU A 440 9.22 25.83 -60.72
N GLY A 441 9.53 24.95 -59.78
CA GLY A 441 9.18 25.11 -58.37
C GLY A 441 8.30 23.97 -57.84
N GLU A 442 7.80 24.17 -56.62
CA GLU A 442 6.99 23.19 -55.90
C GLU A 442 5.49 23.33 -56.24
N VAL A 443 4.87 22.25 -56.68
CA VAL A 443 3.44 22.15 -56.98
C VAL A 443 2.73 21.51 -55.81
N LYS A 444 1.86 22.25 -55.13
CA LYS A 444 1.05 21.70 -54.04
C LYS A 444 0.04 20.69 -54.58
N ASN A 445 0.02 19.50 -54.00
CA ASN A 445 -0.99 18.50 -54.31
C ASN A 445 -2.32 18.91 -53.68
N LYS A 446 -3.25 19.43 -54.49
CA LYS A 446 -4.57 19.88 -54.02
C LYS A 446 -5.52 18.74 -53.66
N LYS A 447 -5.17 17.47 -53.96
CA LYS A 447 -5.96 16.26 -53.67
C LYS A 447 -7.47 16.47 -53.93
N PRO A 448 -7.86 16.80 -55.18
CA PRO A 448 -9.25 17.14 -55.47
C PRO A 448 -10.14 15.93 -55.15
N THR A 449 -11.24 16.18 -54.44
CA THR A 449 -12.24 15.14 -54.17
C THR A 449 -12.98 14.79 -55.46
N LYS A 450 -13.68 13.65 -55.48
CA LYS A 450 -14.47 13.24 -56.67
C LYS A 450 -15.47 14.32 -57.09
N GLU A 451 -16.06 15.03 -56.12
CA GLU A 451 -16.96 16.16 -56.34
C GLU A 451 -16.25 17.30 -57.10
N ASP A 452 -15.06 17.68 -56.65
CA ASP A 452 -14.26 18.76 -57.25
C ASP A 452 -13.86 18.43 -58.68
N VAL A 453 -13.43 17.18 -58.93
CA VAL A 453 -13.07 16.71 -60.27
C VAL A 453 -14.28 16.77 -61.20
N VAL A 454 -15.46 16.34 -60.72
CA VAL A 454 -16.70 16.40 -61.51
C VAL A 454 -17.08 17.85 -61.82
N ASN A 455 -16.90 18.77 -60.88
CA ASN A 455 -17.20 20.19 -61.10
C ASN A 455 -16.24 20.82 -62.11
N ILE A 456 -14.94 20.55 -62.00
CA ILE A 456 -13.93 21.00 -62.97
C ILE A 456 -14.27 20.47 -64.37
N LEU A 457 -14.62 19.19 -64.50
CA LEU A 457 -15.05 18.60 -65.77
C LEU A 457 -16.30 19.29 -66.33
N LYS A 458 -17.31 19.55 -65.50
CA LYS A 458 -18.52 20.25 -65.91
C LYS A 458 -18.21 21.66 -66.41
N ASP A 459 -17.31 22.38 -65.74
CA ASP A 459 -16.96 23.75 -66.12
C ASP A 459 -16.16 23.78 -67.44
N ILE A 460 -15.21 22.85 -67.63
CA ILE A 460 -14.52 22.68 -68.92
C ILE A 460 -15.53 22.37 -70.04
N TRP A 461 -16.51 21.49 -69.79
CA TRP A 461 -17.54 21.17 -70.78
C TRP A 461 -18.47 22.35 -71.06
N LYS A 462 -18.85 23.16 -70.07
CA LYS A 462 -19.62 24.39 -70.28
C LYS A 462 -18.84 25.37 -71.14
N GLU A 463 -17.56 25.59 -70.85
CA GLU A 463 -16.70 26.51 -71.60
C GLU A 463 -16.52 26.04 -73.05
N LYS A 464 -16.29 24.74 -73.26
CA LYS A 464 -16.26 24.15 -74.61
C LYS A 464 -17.59 24.36 -75.35
N THR A 465 -18.72 24.11 -74.70
CA THR A 465 -20.05 24.30 -75.31
C THR A 465 -20.31 25.77 -75.64
N ALA A 466 -19.80 26.70 -74.82
CA ALA A 466 -19.89 28.14 -75.09
C ALA A 466 -19.00 28.57 -76.28
N LEU A 467 -17.78 28.02 -76.38
CA LEU A 467 -16.89 28.22 -77.51
C LEU A 467 -17.51 27.68 -78.81
N ASP A 468 -18.05 26.46 -78.78
CA ASP A 468 -18.70 25.84 -79.94
C ASP A 468 -19.91 26.68 -80.42
N ARG A 469 -20.68 27.26 -79.49
CA ARG A 469 -21.76 28.21 -79.82
C ARG A 469 -21.25 29.49 -80.47
N GLN A 470 -20.12 30.05 -80.02
CA GLN A 470 -19.50 31.22 -80.66
C GLN A 470 -18.97 30.88 -82.06
N VAL A 471 -18.35 29.72 -82.25
CA VAL A 471 -17.84 29.27 -83.55
C VAL A 471 -18.99 29.01 -84.55
N CYS A 472 -20.14 28.50 -84.09
CA CYS A 472 -21.34 28.37 -84.91
C CYS A 472 -21.99 29.73 -85.27
N HIS A 473 -21.79 30.78 -84.48
CA HIS A 473 -22.36 32.12 -84.75
C HIS A 473 -21.54 32.95 -85.75
N PHE A 474 -20.30 32.54 -86.05
CA PHE A 474 -19.43 33.14 -87.08
C PHE A 474 -19.38 32.34 -88.39
N SER A 475 -20.16 31.26 -88.52
CA SER A 475 -20.11 30.33 -89.68
C SER A 475 -21.45 30.19 -90.42
N PHE A 476 -22.24 31.27 -90.53
CA PHE A 476 -23.34 31.38 -91.51
C PHE A 476 -23.03 32.47 -92.55
N PRO A 477 -22.68 32.12 -93.80
CA PRO A 477 -22.64 33.07 -94.90
C PRO A 477 -24.05 33.49 -95.32
N LYS A 478 -24.33 34.79 -95.36
CA LYS A 478 -25.41 35.35 -96.19
C LYS A 478 -25.02 35.15 -97.66
N ALA A 479 -25.73 34.29 -98.41
CA ALA A 479 -25.84 34.38 -99.86
C ALA A 479 -27.04 33.57 -100.40
N LEU A 480 -27.95 34.28 -101.09
CA LEU A 480 -28.90 33.86 -102.14
C LEU A 480 -30.04 32.92 -101.66
N SER A 481 -31.30 33.36 -101.49
CA SER A 481 -32.18 33.99 -102.48
C SER A 481 -33.30 34.81 -101.84
#